data_AF-A0A9N8DCR0-F1
#
_entry.id   AF-A0A9N8DCR0-F1
#
_cell.length_a   1.000
_cell.length_b   1.000
_cell.length_c   1.000
_cell.angle_alpha   90.00
_cell.angle_beta   90.00
_cell.angle_gamma   90.00
#
_symmetry.space_group_name_H-M   'P 1'
#
loop_
_entity.id
_entity.type
_entity.pdbx_description
1 polymer ?
#
loop_
_entity_poly.entity_id
_entity_poly.type
_entity_poly.pdbx_seq_one_letter_code
_entity_poly.pdbx_strand_id
1 'polypeptide(L)'
;MLNDCSLLVFPQSPEVVQCKPYDTKCDVYSFSILLWELLSLQHAFKGCSPDQFIDKVVINNQRPTIDKKWPPLTRLVLPEAWDKDPKARPDMKRVAIMIRGDLNDMTTDARVQRRTQHMEDRSTHSLELNNSP
;
A
#
# COMPACT_ATOMS: atom_id res chain seq x y z
N MET A 1 -20.87 -9.49 23.92
CA MET A 1 -21.68 -8.77 22.91
C MET A 1 -20.71 -8.21 21.88
N LEU A 2 -20.57 -8.94 20.77
CA LEU A 2 -19.62 -8.66 19.68
C LEU A 2 -20.17 -7.51 18.83
N ASN A 3 -19.78 -6.27 19.16
CA ASN A 3 -20.10 -5.08 18.34
C ASN A 3 -18.86 -4.20 18.08
N ASP A 4 -17.65 -4.76 18.20
CA ASP A 4 -16.45 -4.13 17.65
C ASP A 4 -16.27 -4.54 16.17
N CYS A 5 -17.25 -4.18 15.33
CA CYS A 5 -17.07 -4.17 13.86
C CYS A 5 -16.33 -2.90 13.40
N SER A 6 -15.37 -2.44 14.20
CA SER A 6 -14.31 -1.50 13.82
C SER A 6 -13.24 -2.17 12.94
N LEU A 7 -13.48 -3.43 12.53
CA LEU A 7 -12.67 -4.14 11.55
C LEU A 7 -12.63 -3.30 10.28
N LEU A 8 -11.42 -2.81 10.00
CA LEU A 8 -10.94 -2.29 8.73
C LEU A 8 -11.89 -2.66 7.60
N VAL A 9 -12.59 -1.67 7.03
CA VAL A 9 -13.11 -1.81 5.67
C VAL A 9 -11.87 -2.01 4.81
N PHE A 10 -11.44 -3.27 4.68
CA PHE A 10 -10.36 -3.60 3.79
C PHE A 10 -10.86 -3.20 2.40
N PRO A 11 -10.14 -2.32 1.70
CA PRO A 11 -10.64 -1.67 0.50
C PRO A 11 -10.78 -2.70 -0.62
N GLN A 12 -11.97 -3.29 -0.71
CA GLN A 12 -12.31 -4.26 -1.74
C GLN A 12 -12.40 -3.56 -3.10
N SER A 13 -11.99 -4.28 -4.14
CA SER A 13 -12.14 -3.81 -5.51
C SER A 13 -13.61 -3.55 -5.87
N PRO A 14 -13.90 -2.57 -6.76
CA PRO A 14 -15.27 -2.21 -7.12
C PRO A 14 -16.13 -3.38 -7.59
N GLU A 15 -15.55 -4.33 -8.33
CA GLU A 15 -16.24 -5.50 -8.87
C GLU A 15 -16.62 -6.52 -7.80
N VAL A 16 -15.79 -6.70 -6.77
CA VAL A 16 -16.07 -7.62 -5.65
C VAL A 16 -17.23 -7.10 -4.83
N VAL A 17 -17.25 -5.79 -4.53
CA VAL A 17 -18.36 -5.16 -3.79
C VAL A 17 -19.68 -5.21 -4.57
N GLN A 18 -19.61 -5.24 -5.91
CA GLN A 18 -20.78 -5.39 -6.78
C GLN A 18 -21.17 -6.86 -7.05
N CYS A 19 -20.52 -7.83 -6.40
CA CYS A 19 -20.72 -9.27 -6.65
C CYS A 19 -20.58 -9.66 -8.13
N LYS A 20 -19.70 -8.98 -8.87
CA LYS A 20 -19.39 -9.30 -10.28
C LYS A 20 -18.30 -10.37 -10.36
N PRO A 21 -18.15 -11.06 -11.50
CA PRO A 21 -17.01 -11.94 -11.73
C PRO A 21 -15.70 -11.19 -11.49
N TYR A 22 -14.87 -11.74 -10.61
CA TYR A 22 -13.58 -11.17 -10.25
C TYR A 22 -12.44 -12.13 -10.63
N ASP A 23 -11.25 -11.58 -10.73
CA ASP A 23 -10.00 -12.28 -11.05
C ASP A 23 -8.90 -11.73 -10.12
N THR A 24 -7.68 -12.25 -10.20
CA THR A 24 -6.47 -11.82 -9.48
C THR A 24 -6.20 -10.30 -9.51
N LYS A 25 -6.83 -9.56 -10.43
CA LYS A 25 -6.81 -8.09 -10.49
C LYS A 25 -7.52 -7.42 -9.31
N CYS A 26 -8.40 -8.11 -8.58
CA CYS A 26 -9.00 -7.60 -7.35
C CYS A 26 -7.96 -7.47 -6.22
N ASP A 27 -6.98 -8.38 -6.18
CA ASP A 27 -5.87 -8.33 -5.23
C ASP A 27 -4.91 -7.17 -5.55
N VAL A 28 -4.68 -6.89 -6.85
CA VAL A 28 -3.88 -5.74 -7.30
C VAL A 28 -4.50 -4.43 -6.80
N TYR A 29 -5.82 -4.29 -6.92
CA TYR A 29 -6.55 -3.13 -6.40
C TYR A 29 -6.35 -3.00 -4.89
N SER A 30 -6.68 -4.06 -4.15
CA SER A 30 -6.65 -4.02 -2.68
C SER A 30 -5.24 -3.76 -2.14
N PHE A 31 -4.23 -4.36 -2.78
CA PHE A 31 -2.81 -4.10 -2.49
C PHE A 31 -2.41 -2.65 -2.75
N SER A 32 -2.86 -2.04 -3.84
CA SER A 32 -2.51 -0.66 -4.16
C SER A 32 -3.06 0.35 -3.15
N ILE A 33 -4.28 0.12 -2.64
CA ILE A 33 -4.84 0.96 -1.57
C ILE A 33 -4.06 0.72 -0.27
N LEU A 34 -3.74 -0.53 0.08
CA LEU A 34 -2.91 -0.85 1.24
C LEU A 34 -1.52 -0.19 1.16
N LEU A 35 -0.89 -0.22 -0.02
CA LEU A 35 0.39 0.46 -0.26
C LEU A 35 0.26 1.96 -0.04
N TRP A 36 -0.85 2.57 -0.49
CA TRP A 36 -1.12 3.98 -0.23
C TRP A 36 -1.31 4.27 1.27
N GLU A 37 -2.01 3.39 2.01
CA GLU A 37 -2.15 3.53 3.46
C GLU A 37 -0.80 3.43 4.17
N LEU A 38 0.09 2.56 3.70
CA LEU A 38 1.45 2.42 4.21
C LEU A 38 2.30 3.68 3.95
N LEU A 39 2.19 4.29 2.77
CA LEU A 39 2.96 5.49 2.40
C LEU A 39 2.43 6.76 3.07
N SER A 40 1.11 6.87 3.23
CA SER A 40 0.46 8.01 3.86
C SER A 40 0.41 7.91 5.39
N LEU A 41 0.55 6.69 5.93
CA LEU A 41 0.28 6.35 7.34
C LEU A 41 -1.14 6.77 7.76
N GLN A 42 -2.08 6.73 6.82
CA GLN A 42 -3.47 7.12 6.99
C GLN A 42 -4.40 6.05 6.42
N HIS A 43 -5.63 6.00 6.93
CA HIS A 43 -6.67 5.15 6.39
C HIS A 43 -7.39 5.84 5.22
N ALA A 44 -7.41 5.19 4.05
CA ALA A 44 -7.92 5.77 2.81
C ALA A 44 -9.41 6.16 2.91
N PHE A 45 -10.19 5.35 3.62
CA PHE A 45 -11.64 5.51 3.78
C PHE A 45 -12.05 5.50 5.25
N LYS A 46 -11.27 6.16 6.11
CA LYS A 46 -11.53 6.22 7.56
C LYS A 46 -12.96 6.70 7.86
N GLY A 47 -13.69 5.94 8.66
CA GLY A 47 -15.04 6.31 9.12
C GLY A 47 -16.12 6.26 8.03
N CYS A 48 -15.83 5.72 6.84
CA CYS A 48 -16.85 5.46 5.83
C CYS A 48 -17.66 4.22 6.24
N SER A 49 -18.99 4.33 6.22
CA SER A 49 -19.85 3.14 6.23
C SER A 49 -19.72 2.37 4.92
N PRO A 50 -20.14 1.09 4.87
CA PRO A 50 -20.14 0.32 3.62
C PRO A 50 -20.88 1.00 2.46
N ASP A 51 -22.04 1.61 2.72
CA ASP A 51 -22.80 2.33 1.69
C ASP A 51 -22.05 3.57 1.18
N GLN A 52 -21.43 4.34 2.09
CA GLN A 52 -20.61 5.49 1.71
C GLN A 52 -19.36 5.06 0.92
N PHE A 53 -18.80 3.89 1.21
CA PHE A 53 -17.70 3.33 0.43
C PHE A 53 -18.15 3.03 -1.00
N ILE A 54 -19.32 2.41 -1.18
CA ILE A 54 -19.90 2.15 -2.51
C ILE A 54 -20.09 3.46 -3.27
N ASP A 55 -20.74 4.45 -2.66
CA ASP A 55 -20.97 5.75 -3.29
C ASP A 55 -19.67 6.43 -3.71
N LYS A 56 -18.67 6.47 -2.82
CA LYS A 56 -17.39 7.13 -3.09
C LYS A 56 -16.57 6.37 -4.14
N VAL A 57 -16.39 5.06 -3.97
CA VAL A 57 -15.41 4.28 -4.74
C VAL A 57 -16.00 3.73 -6.03
N VAL A 58 -17.22 3.19 -5.96
CA VAL A 58 -17.86 2.49 -7.09
C VAL A 58 -18.56 3.51 -8.01
N ILE A 59 -19.36 4.41 -7.42
CA ILE A 59 -20.16 5.38 -8.18
C ILE A 59 -19.30 6.57 -8.58
N ASN A 60 -18.72 7.28 -7.60
CA ASN A 60 -17.97 8.51 -7.82
C ASN A 60 -16.52 8.31 -8.27
N ASN A 61 -16.05 7.05 -8.30
CA ASN A 61 -14.68 6.70 -8.64
C ASN A 61 -13.62 7.49 -7.85
N GLN A 62 -13.93 7.84 -6.60
CA GLN A 62 -13.02 8.56 -5.71
C GLN A 62 -11.79 7.69 -5.43
N ARG A 63 -10.61 8.31 -5.50
CA ARG A 63 -9.33 7.68 -5.19
C ARG A 63 -8.51 8.54 -4.24
N PRO A 64 -7.63 7.93 -3.42
CA PRO A 64 -6.77 8.69 -2.53
C PRO A 64 -5.78 9.58 -3.28
N THR A 65 -5.39 10.71 -2.67
CA THR A 65 -4.44 11.65 -3.27
C THR A 65 -3.00 11.14 -3.18
N ILE A 66 -2.22 11.31 -4.25
CA ILE A 66 -0.81 10.90 -4.29
C ILE A 66 0.09 12.10 -3.95
N ASP A 67 0.95 11.96 -2.94
CA ASP A 67 1.95 12.97 -2.62
C ASP A 67 3.07 12.95 -3.67
N LYS A 68 3.48 14.12 -4.15
CA LYS A 68 4.60 14.30 -5.10
C LYS A 68 5.95 13.88 -4.52
N LYS A 69 6.07 13.82 -3.20
CA LYS A 69 7.27 13.38 -2.49
C LYS A 69 7.50 11.87 -2.54
N TRP A 70 6.48 11.11 -2.91
CA TRP A 70 6.59 9.66 -2.97
C TRP A 70 7.46 9.19 -4.16
N PRO A 71 8.06 8.01 -4.05
CA PRO A 71 8.94 7.48 -5.07
C PRO A 71 8.27 7.43 -6.46
N PRO A 72 9.00 7.81 -7.53
CA PRO A 72 8.41 8.11 -8.83
C PRO A 72 7.72 6.91 -9.50
N LEU A 73 8.28 5.70 -9.42
CA LEU A 73 7.66 4.52 -10.04
C LEU A 73 6.39 4.10 -9.27
N THR A 74 6.41 4.28 -7.95
CA THR A 74 5.28 4.04 -7.05
C THR A 74 4.14 5.00 -7.34
N ARG A 75 4.45 6.29 -7.56
CA ARG A 75 3.45 7.30 -7.97
C ARG A 75 2.84 6.98 -9.33
N LEU A 76 3.60 6.38 -10.24
CA LEU A 76 3.12 6.00 -11.57
C LEU A 76 2.20 4.76 -11.50
N VAL A 77 2.58 3.75 -10.71
CA VAL A 77 1.88 2.47 -10.70
C VAL A 77 0.62 2.46 -9.83
N LEU A 78 0.54 3.30 -8.78
CA LEU A 78 -0.64 3.38 -7.91
C LEU A 78 -1.94 3.71 -8.70
N PRO A 79 -1.99 4.75 -9.55
CA PRO A 79 -3.13 5.03 -10.42
C PRO A 79 -3.56 3.87 -11.31
N GLU A 80 -2.59 3.18 -11.90
CA GLU A 80 -2.84 2.03 -12.78
C GLU A 80 -3.41 0.84 -11.97
N ALA A 81 -2.89 0.61 -10.76
CA ALA A 81 -3.22 -0.55 -9.94
C ALA A 81 -4.61 -0.48 -9.29
N TRP A 82 -5.13 0.71 -9.00
CA TRP A 82 -6.50 0.89 -8.48
C TRP A 82 -7.51 1.37 -9.53
N ASP A 83 -7.26 1.13 -10.81
CA ASP A 83 -8.18 1.52 -11.87
C ASP A 83 -9.57 0.86 -11.66
N LYS A 84 -10.62 1.55 -12.09
CA LYS A 84 -11.98 1.02 -12.03
C LYS A 84 -12.14 -0.21 -12.90
N ASP A 85 -11.51 -0.23 -14.08
CA ASP A 85 -11.51 -1.37 -14.99
C ASP A 85 -10.42 -2.38 -14.58
N PRO A 86 -10.77 -3.61 -14.18
CA PRO A 86 -9.80 -4.66 -13.86
C PRO A 86 -8.84 -4.97 -15.02
N LYS A 87 -9.24 -4.73 -16.27
CA LYS A 87 -8.39 -4.97 -17.46
C LYS A 87 -7.31 -3.91 -17.63
N ALA A 88 -7.56 -2.68 -17.19
CA ALA A 88 -6.58 -1.60 -17.20
C ALA A 88 -5.49 -1.78 -16.12
N ARG A 89 -5.79 -2.57 -15.08
CA ARG A 89 -4.84 -2.83 -13.99
C ARG A 89 -3.64 -3.64 -14.48
N PRO A 90 -2.41 -3.29 -14.09
CA PRO A 90 -1.22 -4.08 -14.37
C PRO A 90 -1.25 -5.40 -13.61
N ASP A 91 -0.41 -6.34 -14.03
CA ASP A 91 -0.19 -7.56 -13.24
C ASP A 91 0.60 -7.25 -11.98
N MET A 92 0.38 -8.02 -10.91
CA MET A 92 1.10 -7.88 -9.65
C MET A 92 2.63 -7.95 -9.85
N LYS A 93 3.10 -8.73 -10.84
CA LYS A 93 4.52 -8.79 -11.22
C LYS A 93 5.06 -7.41 -11.62
N ARG A 94 4.32 -6.65 -12.43
CA ARG A 94 4.70 -5.30 -12.87
C ARG A 94 4.69 -4.33 -11.67
N VAL A 95 3.67 -4.40 -10.82
CA VAL A 95 3.61 -3.60 -9.58
C VAL A 95 4.84 -3.83 -8.71
N ALA A 96 5.20 -5.10 -8.48
CA ALA A 96 6.37 -5.45 -7.68
C ALA A 96 7.70 -5.00 -8.31
N ILE A 97 7.83 -5.03 -9.64
CA ILE A 97 9.01 -4.52 -10.35
C ILE A 97 9.15 -3.00 -10.12
N MET A 98 8.07 -2.24 -10.27
CA MET A 98 8.09 -0.79 -10.10
C MET A 98 8.50 -0.39 -8.67
N ILE A 99 7.88 -1.03 -7.67
CA ILE A 99 8.20 -0.76 -6.25
C ILE A 99 9.65 -1.14 -5.93
N ARG A 100 10.15 -2.29 -6.43
CA ARG A 100 11.55 -2.68 -6.24
C ARG A 100 12.52 -1.70 -6.91
N GLY A 101 12.17 -1.15 -8.06
CA GLY A 101 12.97 -0.12 -8.72
C GLY A 101 13.19 1.08 -7.79
N ASP A 102 12.11 1.62 -7.24
CA ASP A 102 12.20 2.74 -6.29
C ASP A 102 12.97 2.38 -5.01
N LEU A 103 12.79 1.17 -4.47
CA LEU A 103 13.51 0.72 -3.28
C LEU A 103 15.02 0.59 -3.52
N ASN A 104 15.43 0.08 -4.69
CA ASN A 104 16.83 -0.04 -5.04
C ASN A 104 17.49 1.34 -5.23
N ASP A 105 16.77 2.29 -5.84
CA ASP A 105 17.25 3.67 -5.97
C ASP A 105 17.37 4.35 -4.60
N MET A 106 16.50 4.01 -3.64
CA MET A 106 16.58 4.52 -2.27
C MET A 106 17.68 3.86 -1.43
N THR A 107 17.92 2.56 -1.56
CA THR A 107 18.97 1.86 -0.78
C THR A 107 20.37 2.18 -1.25
N THR A 108 20.53 2.56 -2.52
CA THR A 108 21.79 3.10 -3.06
C THR A 108 22.05 4.55 -2.62
N ASP A 109 21.07 5.24 -2.01
CA ASP A 109 21.30 6.55 -1.40
C ASP A 109 22.19 6.39 -0.15
N ALA A 110 23.41 6.92 -0.23
CA ALA A 110 24.41 6.90 0.84
C ALA A 110 23.94 7.51 2.18
N ARG A 111 22.85 8.30 2.19
CA ARG A 111 22.23 8.81 3.42
C ARG A 111 21.35 7.77 4.10
N VAL A 112 20.58 7.02 3.32
CA VAL A 112 19.73 5.92 3.82
C VAL A 112 20.64 4.80 4.33
N GLN A 113 21.66 4.44 3.55
CA GLN A 113 22.61 3.38 3.91
C GLN A 113 23.37 3.68 5.21
N ARG A 114 23.77 4.94 5.44
CA ARG A 114 24.39 5.36 6.71
C ARG A 114 23.44 5.24 7.91
N ARG A 115 22.15 5.52 7.71
CA ARG A 115 21.14 5.41 8.79
C ARG A 115 20.82 3.95 9.12
N THR A 116 20.67 3.10 8.11
CA THR A 116 20.43 1.66 8.32
C THR A 116 21.64 1.01 8.98
N GLN A 117 22.86 1.31 8.51
CA GLN A 117 24.08 0.82 9.13
C GLN A 117 24.17 1.22 10.60
N HIS A 118 23.89 2.50 10.93
CA HIS A 118 23.89 2.95 12.32
C HIS A 118 22.86 2.23 13.22
N MET A 119 21.69 1.89 12.68
CA MET A 119 20.67 1.13 13.42
C MET A 119 21.09 -0.34 13.62
N GLU A 120 21.73 -0.94 12.61
CA GLU A 120 22.28 -2.30 12.69
C GLU A 120 23.44 -2.35 13.69
N ASP A 121 24.39 -1.42 13.63
CA ASP A 121 25.55 -1.34 14.53
C ASP A 121 25.11 -1.17 16.00
N ARG A 122 24.04 -0.40 16.27
CA ARG A 122 23.47 -0.29 17.62
C ARG A 122 22.81 -1.60 18.08
N SER A 123 22.21 -2.34 17.16
CA SER A 123 21.53 -3.60 17.46
C SER A 123 22.54 -4.72 17.74
N THR A 124 23.61 -4.81 16.96
CA THR A 124 24.70 -5.78 17.16
C THR A 124 25.47 -5.49 18.45
N HIS A 125 25.81 -4.24 18.74
CA HIS A 125 26.46 -3.86 19.99
C HIS A 125 25.62 -4.22 21.23
N SER A 126 24.29 -4.08 21.14
CA SER A 126 23.38 -4.48 22.23
C SER A 126 23.38 -6.00 22.46
N LEU A 127 23.51 -6.80 21.39
CA LEU A 127 23.61 -8.26 21.48
C LEU A 127 24.95 -8.73 22.04
N GLU A 128 26.05 -8.04 21.71
CA GLU A 128 27.39 -8.35 22.20
C GLU A 128 27.53 -8.06 23.71
N LEU A 129 26.92 -6.96 24.19
CA LEU A 129 26.87 -6.65 25.63
C LEU A 129 26.09 -7.69 26.44
N ASN A 130 25.01 -8.24 25.88
CA ASN A 130 24.15 -9.21 26.56
C ASN A 130 24.71 -10.64 26.56
N ASN A 131 25.73 -10.91 25.73
CA ASN A 131 26.39 -12.22 25.60
C ASN A 131 27.82 -12.25 26.19
N SER A 132 28.24 -11.17 26.86
CA SER A 132 29.52 -11.16 27.59
C SER A 132 29.37 -11.91 28.93
N PRO A 133 30.31 -12.80 29.29
CA PRO A 133 30.21 -13.68 30.47
C PRO A 133 30.33 -12.96 31.81
#